data_AF-A0A955DWR2-F1
#
_entry.id   AF-A0A955DWR2-F1
#
_cell.length_a   1.000
_cell.length_b   1.000
_cell.length_c   1.000
_cell.angle_alpha   90.00
_cell.angle_beta   90.00
_cell.angle_gamma   90.00
#
_symmetry.space_group_name_H-M   'P 1'
#
loop_
_entity.id
_entity.type
_entity.pdbx_description
1 polymer ?
#
loop_
_entity_poly.entity_id
_entity_poly.type
_entity_poly.pdbx_seq_one_letter_code
_entity_poly.pdbx_strand_id
1 'polypeptide(L)' 'PLRDPRLPMPGTVLTREDKGTTVAVTILDDGLEHRGEVFRSLSSIAKAVTGAHWNGFGFFQLDKETTR' A
#
# COMPACT_ATOMS: atom_id res chain seq x y z
N PRO A 1 17.65 -4.12 6.21
CA PRO A 1 16.60 -3.98 5.18
C PRO A 1 16.14 -2.52 5.09
N LEU A 2 16.31 -1.88 3.93
CA LEU A 2 15.98 -0.47 3.73
C LEU A 2 14.46 -0.34 3.53
N ARG A 3 13.70 -0.39 4.63
CA ARG A 3 12.27 -0.03 4.61
C ARG A 3 12.15 1.43 4.18
N ASP A 4 11.27 1.69 3.22
CA ASP A 4 10.97 3.07 2.83
C ASP A 4 10.36 3.80 4.04
N PRO A 5 10.93 4.92 4.50
CA PRO A 5 10.50 5.60 5.73
C PRO A 5 9.07 6.12 5.66
N ARG A 6 8.45 6.15 4.47
CA ARG A 6 7.05 6.52 4.26
C ARG A 6 6.07 5.38 4.51
N LEU A 7 6.56 4.14 4.65
CA LEU A 7 5.72 3.01 5.00
C LEU A 7 5.51 2.98 6.52
N PRO A 8 4.27 2.78 6.99
CA PRO A 8 4.01 2.54 8.41
C PRO A 8 4.74 1.30 8.95
N MET A 9 4.60 1.10 10.26
CA MET A 9 5.14 -0.08 10.93
C MET A 9 4.56 -1.38 10.34
N PRO A 10 5.33 -2.48 10.33
CA PRO A 10 4.76 -3.79 10.03
C PRO A 10 3.57 -4.08 10.95
N GLY A 11 2.53 -4.70 10.40
CA GLY A 11 1.24 -4.94 11.07
C GLY A 11 0.21 -3.83 10.85
N THR A 12 0.59 -2.65 10.36
CA THR A 12 -0.38 -1.62 9.94
C THR A 12 -1.14 -2.09 8.71
N VAL A 13 -2.46 -1.88 8.70
CA VAL A 13 -3.32 -2.14 7.55
C VAL A 13 -3.72 -0.81 6.92
N LEU A 14 -3.33 -0.59 5.67
CA LEU A 14 -3.75 0.53 4.85
C LEU A 14 -5.01 0.16 4.09
N THR A 15 -6.05 0.98 4.20
CA THR A 15 -7.31 0.75 3.47
C THR A 15 -7.61 1.92 2.54
N ARG A 16 -7.94 1.61 1.29
CA ARG A 16 -8.33 2.60 0.28
C ARG A 16 -9.52 2.09 -0.51
N GLU A 17 -10.54 2.94 -0.69
CA GLU A 17 -11.59 2.67 -1.67
C GLU A 17 -11.18 3.19 -3.06
N ASP A 18 -11.28 2.33 -4.06
CA ASP A 18 -11.11 2.65 -5.47
C ASP A 18 -12.27 2.08 -6.28
N LYS A 19 -13.05 2.95 -6.93
CA LYS A 19 -14.17 2.57 -7.81
C LYS A 19 -15.14 1.53 -7.19
N GLY A 20 -15.43 1.66 -5.88
CA GLY A 20 -16.30 0.72 -5.15
C GLY A 20 -15.63 -0.59 -4.72
N THR A 21 -14.32 -0.74 -4.95
CA THR A 21 -13.51 -1.84 -4.43
C THR A 21 -12.67 -1.35 -3.26
N THR A 22 -12.80 -1.98 -2.10
CA THR A 22 -11.91 -1.75 -0.97
C THR A 22 -10.60 -2.52 -1.17
N VAL A 23 -9.51 -1.77 -1.15
CA VAL A 23 -8.13 -2.25 -1.18
C VAL A 23 -7.57 -2.19 0.23
N ALA A 24 -7.34 -3.35 0.85
CA ALA A 24 -6.67 -3.44 2.14
C ALA A 24 -5.26 -4.01 1.97
N VAL A 25 -4.26 -3.33 2.50
CA VAL A 25 -2.84 -3.73 2.41
C VAL A 25 -2.25 -3.81 3.80
N THR A 26 -1.77 -4.98 4.19
CA THR A 26 -1.03 -5.18 5.43
C THR A 26 0.44 -4.95 5.19
N ILE A 27 1.08 -4.07 5.95
CA ILE A 27 2.53 -3.90 5.90
C ILE A 27 3.19 -5.10 6.59
N LEU A 28 4.05 -5.83 5.88
CA LEU A 28 4.83 -6.95 6.42
C LEU A 28 6.29 -6.55 6.59
N ASP A 29 7.05 -7.23 7.45
CA ASP A 29 8.45 -6.88 7.75
C ASP A 29 9.30 -6.70 6.48
N ASP A 30 9.14 -7.61 5.52
CA ASP A 30 9.85 -7.64 4.24
C ASP A 30 8.91 -7.53 3.01
N GLY A 31 7.74 -6.89 3.16
CA GLY A 31 6.81 -6.79 2.04
C GLY A 31 5.46 -6.17 2.38
N LEU A 32 4.47 -6.48 1.55
CA LEU A 32 3.12 -5.97 1.67
C LEU A 32 2.15 -7.08 1.31
N GLU A 33 1.14 -7.35 2.12
CA GLU A 33 0.11 -8.34 1.82
C GLU A 33 -1.16 -7.66 1.32
N HIS A 34 -1.75 -8.17 0.25
CA HIS A 34 -3.10 -7.80 -0.19
C HIS A 34 -3.88 -9.06 -0.54
N ARG A 35 -5.03 -9.27 0.12
CA ARG A 35 -5.92 -10.43 -0.12
C ARG A 35 -5.20 -11.80 -0.06
N GLY A 36 -4.22 -11.94 0.82
CA GLY A 36 -3.43 -13.17 0.98
C GLY A 36 -2.27 -13.34 -0.02
N GLU A 37 -2.04 -12.37 -0.92
CA GLU A 37 -0.87 -12.34 -1.80
C GLU A 37 0.17 -11.33 -1.31
N VAL A 38 1.45 -11.71 -1.35
CA VAL A 38 2.57 -10.85 -0.94
C VAL A 38 3.15 -10.11 -2.15
N PHE A 39 3.21 -8.79 -2.03
CA PHE A 39 3.73 -7.86 -3.00
C PHE A 39 4.98 -7.14 -2.47
N ARG A 40 5.88 -6.82 -3.39
CA ARG A 40 7.12 -6.08 -3.10
C ARG A 40 6.96 -4.55 -3.01
N SER A 41 5.82 -3.99 -3.43
CA SER A 41 5.60 -2.54 -3.43
C SER A 41 4.12 -2.15 -3.55
N LEU A 42 3.77 -0.97 -3.02
CA LEU A 42 2.40 -0.43 -3.11
C LEU A 42 1.96 -0.18 -4.55
N SER A 43 2.90 0.21 -5.43
CA SER A 43 2.62 0.42 -6.86
C SER A 43 2.25 -0.89 -7.54
N SER A 44 2.82 -2.03 -7.12
CA SER A 44 2.41 -3.35 -7.61
C SER A 44 0.98 -3.67 -7.23
N ILE A 45 0.58 -3.38 -5.99
CA ILE A 45 -0.79 -3.56 -5.51
C ILE A 45 -1.76 -2.62 -6.23
N ALA A 46 -1.43 -1.33 -6.31
CA ALA A 46 -2.25 -0.34 -7.00
C ALA A 46 -2.45 -0.72 -8.47
N LYS A 47 -1.42 -1.23 -9.14
CA LYS A 47 -1.56 -1.75 -10.52
C LYS A 47 -2.43 -3.00 -10.59
N ALA A 48 -2.29 -3.94 -9.65
CA ALA A 48 -3.11 -5.15 -9.61
C ALA A 48 -4.60 -4.84 -9.39
N VAL A 49 -4.92 -3.83 -8.58
CA VAL A 49 -6.29 -3.41 -8.32
C VAL A 49 -6.84 -2.55 -9.46
N THR A 50 -6.15 -1.46 -9.80
CA THR A 50 -6.69 -0.42 -10.69
C THR A 50 -6.49 -0.74 -12.17
N GLY A 51 -5.62 -1.69 -12.50
CA GLY A 51 -5.17 -1.98 -13.87
C GLY A 51 -4.27 -0.91 -14.49
N ALA A 52 -4.02 0.20 -13.80
CA ALA A 52 -3.23 1.33 -14.27
C ALA A 52 -1.96 1.50 -13.43
N HIS A 53 -0.94 2.14 -14.01
CA HIS A 53 0.27 2.46 -13.26
C HIS A 53 0.03 3.68 -12.37
N TRP A 54 0.06 3.46 -11.06
CA TRP A 54 -0.07 4.52 -10.05
C TRP A 54 1.18 4.61 -9.18
N ASN A 55 1.49 5.81 -8.70
CA ASN A 55 2.38 5.97 -7.56
C ASN A 55 1.69 5.38 -6.32
N GLY A 56 2.18 4.24 -5.83
CA GLY A 56 1.59 3.54 -4.70
C GLY A 56 1.46 4.40 -3.44
N PHE A 57 2.43 5.27 -3.15
CA PHE A 57 2.34 6.17 -1.99
C PHE A 57 1.18 7.17 -2.16
N GLY A 58 1.02 7.76 -3.34
CA GLY A 58 -0.09 8.67 -3.67
C GLY A 58 -1.46 7.97 -3.67
N PHE A 59 -1.49 6.72 -4.12
CA PHE A 59 -2.72 5.90 -4.10
C PHE A 59 -3.20 5.65 -2.67
N PHE A 60 -2.28 5.38 -1.74
CA PHE A 60 -2.58 5.20 -0.31
C PHE A 60 -2.46 6.49 0.51
N GLN A 61 -2.27 7.65 -0.11
CA GLN A 61 -2.12 8.97 0.53
C GLN A 61 -1.00 9.06 1.59
N LEU A 62 0.00 8.18 1.50
CA LEU A 62 1.12 8.13 2.44
C LEU A 62 2.07 9.32 2.32
N ASP A 63 2.01 10.06 1.21
CA ASP A 63 2.71 11.35 1.06
C ASP A 63 2.09 12.48 1.92
N LYS A 64 0.86 12.30 2.41
CA LYS A 64 0.14 13.30 3.20
C LYS A 64 0.03 12.94 4.69
N GLU A 65 0.42 11.73 5.06
CA GLU A 65 0.20 11.20 6.41
C GLU A 65 1.39 11.42 7.38
N THR A 66 2.43 12.15 6.98
CA THR A 66 3.33 12.83 7.94
C THR A 66 2.74 14.19 8.32
N THR A 67 1.51 14.21 8.79
CA THR A 67 0.88 15.33 9.50
C THR A 67 -0.41 14.82 10.13
N ARG A 68 -0.28 14.26 11.32
CA ARG A 68 -1.03 14.64 12.53
C ARG A 68 -0.56 13.84 13.73
#